data_AF-A0A1B8HSH1-F1
#
_entry.id   AF-A0A1B8HSH1-F1
#
_cell.length_a   1.000
_cell.length_b   1.000
_cell.length_c   1.000
_cell.angle_alpha   90.00
_cell.angle_beta   90.00
_cell.angle_gamma   90.00
#
_symmetry.space_group_name_H-M   'P 1'
#
loop_
_entity.id
_entity.type
_entity.pdbx_description
1 polymer ?
#
loop_
_entity_poly.entity_id
_entity_poly.type
_entity_poly.pdbx_seq_one_letter_code
_entity_poly.pdbx_strand_id
1 'polypeptide(L)'
;MQENKTKETQAAIDIFGGQYSTEFIRNATVTVNNETVSGTDVFAFNPWGAGMATADGRLLIDGVLGLGVVNKNRSLIINFAAKQLTIANNPAARPEGYRWQTIDFTRSDQGIVIKVRGENNHSYRMMIDTGASHTVLFNRNGKGCATPSLSCPRETIITPDAVTLSALLFQVSDSRINYDGLLGNDYLSGKVLFISADTLLIGVR
;
A
#
# COMPACT_ATOMS: atom_id res chain seq x y z
N MET A 1 11.61 -14.94 28.81
CA MET A 1 11.61 -16.12 27.93
C MET A 1 11.12 -15.65 26.57
N GLN A 2 12.02 -15.59 25.60
CA GLN A 2 11.72 -15.19 24.22
C GLN A 2 11.32 -16.49 23.50
N GLU A 3 10.04 -16.70 23.24
CA GLU A 3 9.63 -17.83 22.40
C GLU A 3 10.26 -17.64 21.02
N ASN A 4 11.13 -18.57 20.62
CA ASN A 4 11.65 -18.69 19.27
C ASN A 4 10.45 -18.88 18.33
N LYS A 5 9.89 -17.79 17.79
CA LYS A 5 8.92 -17.90 16.70
C LYS A 5 9.66 -18.47 15.50
N THR A 6 9.19 -19.60 15.01
CA THR A 6 9.78 -20.29 13.86
C THR A 6 9.68 -19.38 12.64
N LYS A 7 10.84 -18.99 12.11
CA LYS A 7 10.89 -18.39 10.77
C LYS A 7 10.54 -19.48 9.76
N GLU A 8 9.52 -19.23 8.97
CA GLU A 8 9.11 -20.08 7.86
C GLU A 8 9.54 -19.43 6.55
N THR A 9 9.63 -20.23 5.50
CA THR A 9 9.87 -19.74 4.14
C THR A 9 8.64 -20.05 3.29
N GLN A 10 8.13 -19.05 2.57
CA GLN A 10 6.96 -19.21 1.71
C GLN A 10 7.26 -18.74 0.29
N ALA A 11 6.64 -19.40 -0.69
CA ALA A 11 6.64 -18.93 -2.07
C ALA A 11 5.93 -17.58 -2.18
N ALA A 12 6.58 -16.62 -2.83
CA ALA A 12 6.06 -15.30 -3.15
C ALA A 12 6.06 -15.10 -4.66
N ILE A 13 5.10 -14.34 -5.17
CA ILE A 13 5.01 -14.02 -6.60
C ILE A 13 4.83 -12.51 -6.74
N ASP A 14 5.63 -11.88 -7.59
CA ASP A 14 5.52 -10.45 -7.88
C ASP A 14 4.37 -10.15 -8.87
N ILE A 15 4.12 -8.87 -9.13
CA ILE A 15 3.04 -8.45 -10.02
C ILE A 15 3.25 -8.83 -11.50
N PHE A 16 4.48 -9.19 -11.89
CA PHE A 16 4.84 -9.63 -13.24
C PHE A 16 4.89 -11.17 -13.35
N GLY A 17 4.58 -11.89 -12.27
CA GLY A 17 4.59 -13.35 -12.23
C GLY A 17 5.95 -13.95 -11.87
N GLY A 18 6.95 -13.14 -11.52
CA GLY A 18 8.24 -13.60 -11.02
C GLY A 18 8.07 -14.34 -9.69
N GLN A 19 8.58 -15.56 -9.60
CA GLN A 19 8.47 -16.39 -8.41
C GLN A 19 9.73 -16.29 -7.55
N TYR A 20 9.54 -16.14 -6.25
CA TYR A 20 10.60 -15.97 -5.26
C TYR A 20 10.26 -16.70 -3.98
N SER A 21 11.21 -16.71 -3.05
CA SER A 21 11.03 -17.22 -1.71
C SER A 21 11.14 -16.07 -0.73
N THR A 22 10.25 -15.98 0.24
CA THR A 22 10.31 -14.95 1.30
C THR A 22 10.27 -15.58 2.68
N GLU A 23 11.04 -15.01 3.61
CA GLU A 23 10.91 -15.35 5.03
C GLU A 23 9.61 -14.78 5.60
N PHE A 24 8.98 -15.53 6.47
CA PHE A 24 7.71 -15.19 7.09
C PHE A 24 7.69 -15.62 8.55
N ILE A 25 7.09 -14.81 9.41
CA ILE A 25 6.86 -15.12 10.82
C ILE A 25 5.35 -14.98 11.08
N ARG A 26 4.72 -16.12 11.37
CA ARG A 26 3.30 -16.16 11.72
C ARG A 26 3.06 -15.63 13.12
N ASN A 27 1.94 -14.92 13.31
CA ASN A 27 1.47 -14.50 14.63
C ASN A 27 2.58 -13.78 15.43
N ALA A 28 3.37 -12.94 14.77
CA ALA A 28 4.49 -12.21 15.34
C ALA A 28 4.02 -11.16 16.36
N THR A 29 4.97 -10.75 17.19
CA THR A 29 4.81 -9.63 18.11
C THR A 29 5.84 -8.58 17.71
N VAL A 30 5.38 -7.42 17.26
CA VAL A 30 6.23 -6.34 16.77
C VAL A 30 5.98 -5.10 17.62
N THR A 31 7.04 -4.43 18.04
CA THR A 31 6.93 -3.15 18.75
C THR A 31 7.12 -2.01 17.75
N VAL A 32 6.14 -1.12 17.66
CA VAL A 32 6.18 0.07 16.80
C VAL A 32 5.86 1.28 17.67
N ASN A 33 6.74 2.27 17.76
CA ASN A 33 6.54 3.46 18.60
C ASN A 33 6.18 3.14 20.07
N ASN A 34 6.87 2.18 20.69
CA ASN A 34 6.59 1.63 22.03
C ASN A 34 5.23 0.93 22.20
N GLU A 35 4.41 0.86 21.16
CA GLU A 35 3.19 0.07 21.13
C GLU A 35 3.49 -1.36 20.66
N THR A 36 2.96 -2.34 21.38
CA THR A 36 3.15 -3.75 21.04
C THR A 36 2.00 -4.25 20.19
N VAL A 37 2.31 -4.69 18.98
CA VAL A 37 1.39 -5.32 18.04
C VAL A 37 1.62 -6.83 18.05
N SER A 38 0.77 -7.57 18.74
CA SER A 38 0.71 -9.03 18.67
C SER A 38 -0.33 -9.50 17.65
N GLY A 39 -0.27 -10.77 17.24
CA GLY A 39 -1.27 -11.33 16.35
C GLY A 39 -1.09 -11.00 14.87
N THR A 40 0.07 -10.45 14.48
CA THR A 40 0.30 -10.02 13.09
C THR A 40 1.27 -10.93 12.36
N ASP A 41 0.97 -11.21 11.12
CA ASP A 41 1.86 -11.89 10.20
C ASP A 41 2.93 -10.91 9.68
N VAL A 42 4.20 -11.32 9.68
CA VAL A 42 5.34 -10.49 9.25
C VAL A 42 6.07 -11.19 8.12
N PHE A 43 6.27 -10.48 7.01
CA PHE A 43 7.01 -10.97 5.85
C PHE A 43 8.31 -10.18 5.69
N ALA A 44 9.38 -10.86 5.30
CA ALA A 44 10.55 -10.19 4.78
C ALA A 44 10.17 -9.46 3.50
N PHE A 45 10.53 -8.19 3.45
CA PHE A 45 10.16 -7.34 2.34
C PHE A 45 11.11 -7.54 1.16
N ASN A 46 10.56 -8.02 0.04
CA ASN A 46 11.29 -8.16 -1.22
C ASN A 46 10.73 -7.13 -2.22
N PRO A 47 11.39 -5.98 -2.45
CA PRO A 47 10.90 -4.99 -3.40
C PRO A 47 11.02 -5.53 -4.84
N TRP A 48 9.99 -5.30 -5.63
CA TRP A 48 9.99 -5.60 -7.08
C TRP A 48 10.36 -4.37 -7.94
N GLY A 49 10.62 -3.21 -7.32
CA GLY A 49 11.03 -1.98 -7.99
C GLY A 49 12.35 -1.42 -7.42
N ALA A 50 13.12 -0.74 -8.27
CA ALA A 50 14.48 -0.28 -7.94
C ALA A 50 14.56 0.84 -6.87
N GLY A 51 13.44 1.40 -6.44
CA GLY A 51 13.42 2.61 -5.59
C GLY A 51 13.72 2.41 -4.11
N MET A 52 13.84 1.16 -3.64
CA MET A 52 13.96 0.84 -2.20
C MET A 52 15.31 0.22 -1.81
N ALA A 53 16.27 0.21 -2.72
CA ALA A 53 17.64 -0.24 -2.46
C ALA A 53 18.64 0.90 -2.71
N THR A 54 19.71 0.92 -1.92
CA THR A 54 20.92 1.70 -2.19
C THR A 54 21.60 1.23 -3.49
N ALA A 55 22.57 2.00 -3.99
CA ALA A 55 23.32 1.64 -5.19
C ALA A 55 24.08 0.31 -5.07
N ASP A 56 24.42 -0.12 -3.85
CA ASP A 56 25.03 -1.42 -3.52
C ASP A 56 23.99 -2.53 -3.24
N GLY A 57 22.70 -2.27 -3.48
CA GLY A 57 21.64 -3.28 -3.40
C GLY A 57 21.09 -3.54 -2.00
N ARG A 58 21.52 -2.79 -0.98
CA ARG A 58 20.97 -2.91 0.39
C ARG A 58 19.61 -2.22 0.47
N LEU A 59 18.65 -2.84 1.13
CA LEU A 59 17.35 -2.20 1.35
C LEU A 59 17.51 -0.96 2.25
N LEU A 60 16.80 0.12 1.88
CA LEU A 60 16.68 1.34 2.68
C LEU A 60 15.64 1.21 3.80
N ILE A 61 14.96 0.07 3.87
CA ILE A 61 13.93 -0.24 4.84
C ILE A 61 14.19 -1.62 5.44
N ASP A 62 13.98 -1.75 6.75
CA ASP A 62 14.15 -3.02 7.47
C ASP A 62 12.87 -3.87 7.48
N GLY A 63 11.74 -3.33 6.98
CA GLY A 63 10.48 -4.04 6.89
C GLY A 63 9.30 -3.16 6.49
N VAL A 64 8.15 -3.79 6.22
CA VAL A 64 6.87 -3.14 5.91
C VAL A 64 5.80 -3.67 6.86
N LEU A 65 4.93 -2.77 7.32
CA LEU A 65 3.74 -3.14 8.09
C LEU A 65 2.56 -3.31 7.14
N GLY A 66 2.07 -4.55 7.02
CA GLY A 66 0.85 -4.84 6.27
C GLY A 66 -0.42 -4.37 7.01
N LEU A 67 -1.58 -4.51 6.36
CA LEU A 67 -2.86 -4.06 6.91
C LEU A 67 -3.30 -4.78 8.21
N GLY A 68 -2.66 -5.88 8.59
CA GLY A 68 -2.89 -6.58 9.86
C GLY A 68 -2.73 -5.68 11.11
N VAL A 69 -2.02 -4.55 10.98
CA VAL A 69 -1.94 -3.54 12.04
C VAL A 69 -3.28 -2.86 12.31
N VAL A 70 -4.18 -2.75 11.33
CA VAL A 70 -5.49 -2.10 11.46
C VAL A 70 -6.58 -3.12 11.70
N ASN A 71 -7.23 -3.06 12.85
CA ASN A 71 -8.34 -3.94 13.22
C ASN A 71 -9.44 -3.15 13.95
N LYS A 72 -10.48 -3.83 14.45
CA LYS A 72 -11.62 -3.18 15.14
C LYS A 72 -11.23 -2.28 16.31
N ASN A 73 -10.09 -2.56 16.94
CA ASN A 73 -9.59 -1.84 18.11
C ASN A 73 -8.36 -0.99 17.77
N ARG A 74 -7.97 -0.88 16.50
CA ARG A 74 -6.75 -0.16 16.13
C ARG A 74 -6.92 0.72 14.92
N SER A 75 -6.53 1.99 15.08
CA SER A 75 -6.48 2.96 13.98
C SER A 75 -5.04 3.27 13.60
N LEU A 76 -4.87 3.64 12.32
CA LEU A 76 -3.62 4.05 11.71
C LEU A 76 -3.78 5.46 11.17
N ILE A 77 -2.87 6.35 11.56
CA ILE A 77 -2.72 7.67 10.97
C ILE A 77 -1.37 7.72 10.27
N ILE A 78 -1.39 8.05 8.98
CA ILE A 78 -0.18 8.27 8.18
C ILE A 78 -0.21 9.71 7.71
N ASN A 79 0.62 10.55 8.33
CA ASN A 79 0.80 11.94 7.92
C ASN A 79 2.01 12.03 7.00
N PHE A 80 1.78 11.97 5.68
CA PHE A 80 2.86 11.97 4.68
C PHE A 80 3.65 13.28 4.70
N ALA A 81 2.97 14.42 4.90
CA ALA A 81 3.63 15.72 4.96
C ALA A 81 4.56 15.85 6.18
N ALA A 82 4.13 15.34 7.34
CA ALA A 82 4.92 15.36 8.57
C ALA A 82 5.86 14.16 8.73
N LYS A 83 5.85 13.20 7.80
CA LYS A 83 6.58 11.93 7.88
C LYS A 83 6.30 11.17 9.18
N GLN A 84 5.03 11.14 9.61
CA GLN A 84 4.64 10.57 10.90
C GLN A 84 3.68 9.39 10.70
N LEU A 85 3.99 8.30 11.41
CA LEU A 85 3.13 7.13 11.57
C LEU A 85 2.59 7.10 13.01
N THR A 86 1.29 6.96 13.18
CA THR A 86 0.67 6.77 14.49
C THR A 86 -0.24 5.56 14.46
N ILE A 87 -0.03 4.67 15.43
CA ILE A 87 -0.80 3.45 15.63
C ILE A 87 -1.41 3.57 17.03
N ALA A 88 -2.73 3.44 17.15
CA ALA A 88 -3.42 3.63 18.43
C ALA A 88 -4.49 2.56 18.68
N ASN A 89 -4.49 1.98 19.89
CA ASN A 89 -5.39 0.91 20.36
C ASN A 89 -6.83 1.39 20.71
N ASN A 90 -7.14 2.63 20.36
CA ASN A 90 -8.46 3.25 20.36
C ASN A 90 -8.46 4.22 19.17
N PRO A 91 -9.58 4.51 18.47
CA PRO A 91 -9.58 5.44 17.34
C PRO A 91 -8.94 6.75 17.79
N ALA A 92 -7.72 7.02 17.31
CA ALA A 92 -7.00 8.23 17.68
C ALA A 92 -7.85 9.42 17.25
N ALA A 93 -7.88 10.47 18.06
CA ALA A 93 -8.48 11.72 17.63
C ALA A 93 -7.84 12.12 16.30
N ARG A 94 -8.69 12.45 15.32
CA ARG A 94 -8.22 12.91 14.00
C ARG A 94 -7.37 14.16 14.21
N PRO A 95 -6.21 14.27 13.54
CA PRO A 95 -5.43 15.50 13.57
C PRO A 95 -6.30 16.71 13.19
N GLU A 96 -6.22 17.78 13.96
CA GLU A 96 -6.90 19.04 13.65
C GLU A 96 -6.21 19.76 12.49
N GLY A 97 -6.90 20.74 11.90
CA GLY A 97 -6.34 21.58 10.83
C GLY A 97 -6.33 20.93 9.43
N TYR A 98 -7.07 19.84 9.24
CA TYR A 98 -7.24 19.19 7.93
C TYR A 98 -8.71 19.21 7.50
N ARG A 99 -8.94 19.41 6.20
CA ARG A 99 -10.23 19.20 5.55
C ARG A 99 -10.36 17.71 5.25
N TRP A 100 -11.09 17.03 6.11
CA TRP A 100 -11.31 15.59 6.03
C TRP A 100 -12.38 15.25 4.98
N GLN A 101 -12.04 14.33 4.08
CA GLN A 101 -12.96 13.73 3.14
C GLN A 101 -13.11 12.24 3.43
N THR A 102 -14.34 11.77 3.50
CA THR A 102 -14.64 10.33 3.58
C THR A 102 -14.54 9.73 2.19
N ILE A 103 -13.78 8.65 2.07
CA ILE A 103 -13.62 7.93 0.81
C ILE A 103 -14.28 6.57 0.92
N ASP A 104 -15.18 6.26 -0.01
CA ASP A 104 -15.75 4.92 -0.13
C ASP A 104 -14.64 3.93 -0.49
N PHE A 105 -14.56 2.85 0.27
CA PHE A 105 -13.53 1.84 0.10
C PHE A 105 -14.08 0.43 0.27
N THR A 106 -13.37 -0.53 -0.29
CA THR A 106 -13.56 -1.95 -0.04
C THR A 106 -12.29 -2.48 0.61
N ARG A 107 -12.43 -3.09 1.78
CA ARG A 107 -11.33 -3.83 2.41
C ARG A 107 -11.36 -5.26 1.90
N SER A 108 -10.22 -5.75 1.41
CA SER A 108 -10.01 -7.15 1.06
C SER A 108 -8.83 -7.72 1.86
N ASP A 109 -8.60 -9.02 1.71
CA ASP A 109 -7.38 -9.71 2.13
C ASP A 109 -6.12 -9.14 1.46
N GLN A 110 -6.25 -8.57 0.27
CA GLN A 110 -5.14 -7.98 -0.48
C GLN A 110 -4.86 -6.52 -0.10
N GLY A 111 -5.85 -5.75 0.36
CA GLY A 111 -5.65 -4.31 0.55
C GLY A 111 -6.88 -3.48 0.89
N ILE A 112 -6.68 -2.16 0.90
CA ILE A 112 -7.75 -1.16 0.89
C ILE A 112 -7.88 -0.66 -0.54
N VAL A 113 -9.04 -0.91 -1.15
CA VAL A 113 -9.31 -0.61 -2.55
C VAL A 113 -10.33 0.51 -2.65
N ILE A 114 -10.04 1.51 -3.47
CA ILE A 114 -10.96 2.60 -3.80
C ILE A 114 -11.28 2.59 -5.30
N LYS A 115 -12.41 3.18 -5.67
CA LYS A 115 -12.73 3.40 -7.09
C LYS A 115 -12.16 4.74 -7.54
N VAL A 116 -11.50 4.75 -8.68
CA VAL A 116 -11.03 5.97 -9.36
C VAL A 116 -11.60 6.00 -10.77
N ARG A 117 -11.63 7.19 -11.37
CA ARG A 117 -12.16 7.38 -12.72
C ARG A 117 -11.02 7.55 -13.72
N GLY A 118 -11.02 6.77 -14.79
CA GLY A 118 -10.13 6.93 -15.94
C GLY A 118 -10.71 7.82 -17.04
N GLU A 119 -10.07 7.73 -18.20
CA GLU A 119 -10.58 8.31 -19.44
C GLU A 119 -11.94 7.68 -19.81
N ASN A 120 -12.79 8.44 -20.52
CA ASN A 120 -14.14 8.00 -20.93
C ASN A 120 -15.04 7.51 -19.77
N ASN A 121 -14.81 7.99 -18.54
CA ASN A 121 -15.55 7.61 -17.34
C ASN A 121 -15.43 6.12 -16.98
N HIS A 122 -14.37 5.45 -17.44
CA HIS A 122 -14.06 4.09 -17.00
C HIS A 122 -13.74 4.09 -15.50
N SER A 123 -14.13 3.04 -14.77
CA SER A 123 -13.88 2.93 -13.32
C SER A 123 -12.79 1.90 -13.07
N TYR A 124 -11.70 2.31 -12.42
CA TYR A 124 -10.64 1.41 -11.97
C TYR A 124 -10.74 1.17 -10.46
N ARG A 125 -10.46 -0.06 -10.02
CA ARG A 125 -10.33 -0.41 -8.61
C ARG A 125 -8.85 -0.34 -8.22
N MET A 126 -8.46 0.69 -7.49
CA MET A 126 -7.06 0.93 -7.14
C MET A 126 -6.82 0.64 -5.67
N MET A 127 -5.74 -0.09 -5.38
CA MET A 127 -5.29 -0.32 -4.01
C MET A 127 -4.44 0.85 -3.53
N ILE A 128 -4.65 1.32 -2.30
CA ILE A 128 -3.73 2.27 -1.67
C ILE A 128 -2.48 1.50 -1.22
N ASP A 129 -1.31 1.87 -1.77
CA ASP A 129 -0.04 1.24 -1.46
C ASP A 129 0.99 2.29 -1.03
N THR A 130 1.25 2.36 0.27
CA THR A 130 2.22 3.30 0.85
C THR A 130 3.67 2.94 0.52
N GLY A 131 3.94 1.73 0.03
CA GLY A 131 5.25 1.29 -0.45
C GLY A 131 5.48 1.56 -1.95
N ALA A 132 4.43 1.90 -2.71
CA ALA A 132 4.57 2.27 -4.11
C ALA A 132 5.02 3.73 -4.25
N SER A 133 6.09 3.96 -5.01
CA SER A 133 6.56 5.33 -5.29
C SER A 133 5.68 6.08 -6.28
N HIS A 134 5.12 5.35 -7.26
CA HIS A 134 4.30 5.88 -8.34
C HIS A 134 2.97 5.14 -8.40
N THR A 135 1.95 5.82 -8.90
CA THR A 135 0.68 5.22 -9.24
C THR A 135 0.83 4.41 -10.53
N VAL A 136 0.31 3.18 -10.51
CA VAL A 136 0.41 2.23 -11.63
C VAL A 136 -0.95 1.64 -11.94
N LEU A 137 -1.26 1.43 -13.22
CA LEU A 137 -2.41 0.69 -13.72
C LEU A 137 -1.96 -0.65 -14.28
N PHE A 138 -2.72 -1.67 -13.98
CA PHE A 138 -2.50 -3.04 -14.42
C PHE A 138 -3.39 -3.35 -15.61
N ASN A 139 -2.75 -3.69 -16.72
CA ASN A 139 -3.42 -4.03 -17.96
C ASN A 139 -3.23 -5.52 -18.25
N ARG A 140 -4.35 -6.22 -18.44
CA ARG A 140 -4.37 -7.66 -18.72
C ARG A 140 -4.41 -7.97 -20.23
N ASN A 141 -4.54 -6.96 -21.08
CA ASN A 141 -4.68 -7.09 -22.53
C ASN A 141 -3.34 -6.87 -23.27
N GLY A 142 -2.21 -6.94 -22.55
CA GLY A 142 -0.87 -6.80 -23.15
C GLY A 142 -0.43 -5.37 -23.48
N LYS A 143 -1.15 -4.34 -23.03
CA LYS A 143 -0.77 -2.93 -23.21
C LYS A 143 0.07 -2.44 -22.02
N GLY A 144 1.11 -1.64 -22.26
CA GLY A 144 2.02 -1.13 -21.21
C GLY A 144 3.37 -1.84 -21.21
N CYS A 145 4.13 -1.76 -20.12
CA CYS A 145 5.41 -2.45 -19.99
C CYS A 145 5.29 -3.79 -19.25
N ALA A 146 6.05 -4.79 -19.68
CA ALA A 146 6.19 -6.07 -18.99
C ALA A 146 7.24 -6.06 -17.86
N THR A 147 7.96 -4.95 -17.68
CA THR A 147 8.95 -4.75 -16.62
C THR A 147 8.85 -3.32 -16.06
N PRO A 148 9.31 -3.07 -14.82
CA PRO A 148 9.29 -1.74 -14.22
C PRO A 148 10.09 -0.73 -15.06
N SER A 149 9.44 0.34 -15.49
CA SER A 149 10.10 1.47 -16.17
C SER A 149 9.32 2.76 -16.00
N LEU A 150 10.03 3.87 -15.77
CA LEU A 150 9.43 5.21 -15.75
C LEU A 150 9.09 5.70 -17.17
N SER A 151 9.58 5.03 -18.20
CA SER A 151 9.27 5.34 -19.60
C SER A 151 8.00 4.65 -20.11
N CYS A 152 7.28 3.91 -19.24
CA CYS A 152 6.06 3.24 -19.65
C CYS A 152 4.98 4.23 -20.11
N PRO A 153 4.09 3.80 -21.02
CA PRO A 153 2.89 4.54 -21.34
C PRO A 153 2.13 4.89 -20.07
N ARG A 154 1.46 6.03 -20.06
CA ARG A 154 0.65 6.48 -18.93
C ARG A 154 -0.79 6.68 -19.34
N GLU A 155 -1.68 6.57 -18.38
CA GLU A 155 -3.09 6.91 -18.53
C GLU A 155 -3.52 7.88 -17.43
N THR A 156 -4.39 8.82 -17.77
CA THR A 156 -4.90 9.79 -16.81
C THR A 156 -6.00 9.16 -15.95
N ILE A 157 -5.87 9.28 -14.63
CA ILE A 157 -6.92 8.91 -13.68
C ILE A 157 -7.24 10.08 -12.76
N ILE A 158 -8.46 10.07 -12.23
CA ILE A 158 -8.97 11.07 -11.30
C ILE A 158 -9.52 10.35 -10.07
N THR A 159 -8.97 10.68 -8.92
CA THR A 159 -9.33 10.08 -7.63
C THR A 159 -10.60 10.71 -7.05
N PRO A 160 -11.25 10.07 -6.06
CA PRO A 160 -12.48 10.59 -5.45
C PRO A 160 -12.35 11.99 -4.84
N ASP A 161 -11.14 12.35 -4.38
CA ASP A 161 -10.81 13.69 -3.87
C ASP A 161 -10.36 14.67 -4.97
N ALA A 162 -10.70 14.37 -6.22
CA ALA A 162 -10.47 15.18 -7.42
C ALA A 162 -8.99 15.42 -7.80
N VAL A 163 -8.05 14.58 -7.31
CA VAL A 163 -6.66 14.64 -7.76
C VAL A 163 -6.53 13.95 -9.12
N THR A 164 -5.94 14.65 -10.08
CA THR A 164 -5.60 14.09 -11.40
C THR A 164 -4.18 13.53 -11.36
N LEU A 165 -4.02 12.27 -11.76
CA LEU A 165 -2.75 11.55 -11.77
C LEU A 165 -2.46 10.98 -13.15
N SER A 166 -1.18 10.80 -13.44
CA SER A 166 -0.71 10.12 -14.67
C SER A 166 -0.12 8.77 -14.28
N ALA A 167 -0.94 7.72 -14.37
CA ALA A 167 -0.60 6.38 -13.88
C ALA A 167 0.21 5.60 -14.92
N LEU A 168 1.32 4.98 -14.51
CA LEU A 168 2.14 4.12 -15.38
C LEU A 168 1.38 2.84 -15.72
N LEU A 169 1.37 2.45 -16.99
CA LEU A 169 0.66 1.26 -17.47
C LEU A 169 1.61 0.05 -17.51
N PHE A 170 1.34 -0.94 -16.68
CA PHE A 170 2.08 -2.21 -16.61
C PHE A 170 1.23 -3.38 -17.12
N GLN A 171 1.88 -4.29 -17.83
CA GLN A 171 1.29 -5.56 -18.24
C GLN A 171 1.34 -6.52 -17.04
N VAL A 172 0.17 -6.99 -16.61
CA VAL A 172 0.02 -7.93 -15.50
C VAL A 172 -0.86 -9.08 -15.98
N SER A 173 -0.34 -10.30 -15.91
CA SER A 173 -1.03 -11.53 -16.33
C SER A 173 -1.54 -12.37 -15.15
N ASP A 174 -1.13 -12.04 -13.92
CA ASP A 174 -1.51 -12.79 -12.73
C ASP A 174 -3.00 -12.57 -12.38
N SER A 175 -3.80 -13.62 -12.57
CA SER A 175 -5.24 -13.61 -12.29
C SER A 175 -5.59 -13.50 -10.80
N ARG A 176 -4.62 -13.72 -9.91
CA ARG A 176 -4.81 -13.57 -8.46
C ARG A 176 -4.86 -12.11 -8.03
N ILE A 177 -4.29 -11.20 -8.82
CA ILE A 177 -4.39 -9.76 -8.59
C ILE A 177 -5.79 -9.33 -9.01
N ASN A 178 -6.65 -9.04 -8.03
CA ASN A 178 -8.07 -8.80 -8.25
C ASN A 178 -8.44 -7.32 -8.29
N TYR A 179 -7.47 -6.43 -8.47
CA TYR A 179 -7.59 -4.97 -8.58
C TYR A 179 -6.87 -4.49 -9.84
N ASP A 180 -7.07 -3.22 -10.21
CA ASP A 180 -6.68 -2.67 -11.51
C ASP A 180 -5.44 -1.78 -11.41
N GLY A 181 -4.88 -1.58 -10.22
CA GLY A 181 -3.65 -0.82 -10.04
C GLY A 181 -3.37 -0.45 -8.59
N LEU A 182 -2.26 0.28 -8.39
CA LEU A 182 -1.83 0.80 -7.10
C LEU A 182 -1.80 2.33 -7.14
N LEU A 183 -2.25 2.97 -6.05
CA LEU A 183 -2.06 4.39 -5.78
C LEU A 183 -0.86 4.55 -4.86
N GLY A 184 0.18 5.17 -5.41
CA GLY A 184 1.47 5.33 -4.73
C GLY A 184 1.66 6.70 -4.10
N ASN A 185 2.91 7.00 -3.76
CA ASN A 185 3.30 8.20 -3.05
C ASN A 185 3.07 9.50 -3.85
N ASP A 186 3.01 9.43 -5.19
CA ASP A 186 2.58 10.56 -6.03
C ASP A 186 1.15 11.02 -5.73
N TYR A 187 0.25 10.11 -5.36
CA TYR A 187 -1.08 10.42 -4.86
C TYR A 187 -1.09 10.81 -3.38
N LEU A 188 -0.31 10.09 -2.56
CA LEU A 188 -0.36 10.20 -1.10
C LEU A 188 0.45 11.37 -0.54
N SER A 189 1.41 11.88 -1.31
CA SER A 189 2.27 12.99 -0.90
C SER A 189 1.43 14.22 -0.51
N GLY A 190 1.76 14.80 0.65
CA GLY A 190 1.04 15.96 1.19
C GLY A 190 -0.28 15.66 1.89
N LYS A 191 -0.73 14.40 1.94
CA LYS A 191 -2.00 14.00 2.57
C LYS A 191 -1.81 13.42 3.96
N VAL A 192 -2.91 13.34 4.69
CA VAL A 192 -3.02 12.54 5.92
C VAL A 192 -4.05 11.46 5.70
N LEU A 193 -3.64 10.20 5.85
CA LEU A 193 -4.57 9.08 5.87
C LEU A 193 -4.98 8.80 7.31
N PHE A 194 -6.27 8.63 7.54
CA PHE A 194 -6.81 8.00 8.75
C PHE A 194 -7.51 6.70 8.33
N ILE A 195 -7.09 5.59 8.92
CA ILE A 195 -7.59 4.26 8.58
C ILE A 195 -8.01 3.55 9.87
N SER A 196 -9.28 3.18 9.96
CA SER A 196 -9.83 2.28 10.98
C SER A 196 -10.43 1.03 10.31
N ALA A 197 -11.12 0.18 11.08
CA ALA A 197 -11.79 -0.99 10.54
C ALA A 197 -12.88 -0.64 9.51
N ASP A 198 -13.57 0.47 9.69
CA ASP A 198 -14.77 0.90 8.98
C ASP A 198 -14.64 2.26 8.30
N THR A 199 -13.55 2.98 8.56
CA THR A 199 -13.36 4.35 8.08
C THR A 199 -12.05 4.49 7.32
N LEU A 200 -12.13 5.11 6.15
CA LEU A 200 -11.00 5.66 5.42
C LEU A 200 -11.25 7.15 5.20
N LEU A 201 -10.40 8.00 5.79
CA LEU A 201 -10.43 9.44 5.56
C LEU A 201 -9.13 9.90 4.93
N ILE A 202 -9.25 10.88 4.06
CA ILE A 202 -8.14 11.64 3.50
C ILE A 202 -8.25 13.07 3.98
N GLY A 203 -7.22 13.53 4.69
CA GLY A 203 -7.04 14.90 5.12
C GLY A 203 -6.14 15.64 4.15
N VAL A 204 -6.65 16.76 3.62
CA VAL A 204 -5.87 17.75 2.87
C VAL A 204 -5.87 19.07 3.64
N ARG A 205 -4.79 19.85 3.54
CA ARG A 205 -4.77 21.21 4.11
C ARG A 205 -5.62 22.13 3.24
#